data_AF-A0A534CT28-F1
#
_entry.id   AF-A0A534CT28-F1
#
_cell.length_a   1.000
_cell.length_b   1.000
_cell.length_c   1.000
_cell.angle_alpha   90.00
_cell.angle_beta   90.00
_cell.angle_gamma   90.00
#
_symmetry.space_group_name_H-M   'P 1'
#
loop_
_entity.id
_entity.type
_entity.pdbx_description
1 polymer ?
#
loop_
_entity_poly.entity_id
_entity_poly.type
_entity_poly.pdbx_seq_one_letter_code
_entity_poly.pdbx_strand_id
1 'polypeptide(L)'
;MAIALGVGAAGLNSEFNPVLRQPHHASVENATGRVIVKFRPANGSPHRAKLQSTQDRISALMARTALKLRAVRSVTELLHGVRVEPAVAGEPIAATLQRLRADPEVEYAETEQWRYPHATTP
;
A
#
# COMPACT_ATOMS: atom_id res chain seq x y z
N MET A 1 -57.97 -25.34 -22.93
CA MET A 1 -56.63 -25.54 -22.33
C MET A 1 -55.61 -25.27 -23.43
N ALA A 2 -54.86 -24.16 -23.34
CA ALA A 2 -53.75 -23.86 -24.25
C ALA A 2 -52.69 -23.10 -23.44
N ILE A 3 -51.49 -23.70 -23.37
CA ILE A 3 -50.32 -23.18 -22.68
C ILE A 3 -49.44 -22.52 -23.73
N ALA A 4 -48.95 -21.30 -23.48
CA ALA A 4 -47.83 -20.74 -24.21
C ALA A 4 -46.80 -20.21 -23.20
N LEU A 5 -45.79 -21.04 -22.94
CA LEU A 5 -44.52 -20.68 -22.31
C LEU A 5 -43.55 -20.31 -23.43
N GLY A 6 -42.77 -19.24 -23.27
CA GLY A 6 -41.81 -18.83 -24.30
C GLY A 6 -40.74 -17.85 -23.82
N VAL A 7 -40.12 -18.16 -22.68
CA VAL A 7 -38.75 -17.88 -22.26
C VAL A 7 -37.98 -16.80 -23.05
N GLY A 8 -37.81 -15.62 -22.44
CA GLY A 8 -36.85 -14.62 -22.88
C GLY A 8 -35.41 -15.10 -22.65
N ALA A 9 -34.70 -15.44 -23.71
CA ALA A 9 -33.25 -15.61 -23.66
C ALA A 9 -32.58 -14.23 -23.77
N ALA A 10 -32.47 -13.51 -22.65
CA ALA A 10 -31.49 -12.44 -22.54
C ALA A 10 -30.12 -13.10 -22.44
N GLY A 11 -29.48 -13.35 -23.59
CA GLY A 11 -28.10 -13.78 -23.66
C GLY A 11 -27.22 -12.72 -23.01
N LEU A 12 -26.79 -12.97 -21.78
CA LEU A 12 -25.69 -12.26 -21.16
C LEU A 12 -24.46 -12.62 -21.98
N ASN A 13 -24.07 -11.76 -22.92
CA ASN A 13 -22.79 -11.84 -23.60
C ASN A 13 -21.70 -11.52 -22.57
N SER A 14 -21.39 -12.48 -21.71
CA SER A 14 -20.25 -12.41 -20.83
C SER A 14 -18.99 -12.62 -21.66
N GLU A 15 -18.34 -11.53 -22.03
CA GLU A 15 -17.01 -11.58 -22.66
C GLU A 15 -16.05 -12.36 -21.75
N PHE A 16 -15.38 -13.37 -22.32
CA PHE A 16 -14.34 -14.11 -21.62
C PHE A 16 -13.08 -13.23 -21.55
N ASN A 17 -12.97 -12.44 -20.49
CA ASN A 17 -11.78 -11.67 -20.19
C ASN A 17 -11.00 -12.35 -19.04
N PRO A 18 -9.93 -13.12 -19.33
CA PRO A 18 -9.18 -13.85 -18.31
C PRO A 18 -8.46 -12.93 -17.31
N VAL A 19 -8.33 -11.64 -17.61
CA VAL A 19 -7.71 -10.63 -16.74
C VAL A 19 -8.67 -10.16 -15.63
N LEU A 20 -9.99 -10.34 -15.79
CA LEU A 20 -10.98 -9.88 -14.80
C LEU A 20 -10.85 -10.57 -13.44
N ARG A 21 -10.37 -11.82 -13.41
CA ARG A 21 -10.47 -12.69 -12.21
C ARG A 21 -9.13 -12.97 -11.54
N GLN A 22 -8.02 -12.50 -12.11
CA GLN A 22 -6.70 -12.80 -11.56
C GLN A 22 -5.89 -11.52 -11.36
N PRO A 23 -5.72 -11.06 -10.11
CA PRO A 23 -4.74 -10.02 -9.83
C PRO A 23 -3.35 -10.58 -10.16
N HIS A 24 -2.78 -10.16 -11.29
CA HIS A 24 -1.47 -10.62 -11.78
C HIS A 24 -0.30 -10.39 -10.80
N HIS A 25 -0.51 -9.64 -9.71
CA HIS A 25 0.53 -9.19 -8.79
C HIS A 25 0.41 -9.73 -7.35
N ALA A 26 -0.63 -10.49 -7.00
CA ALA A 26 -0.90 -10.85 -5.61
C ALA A 26 0.20 -11.74 -4.95
N SER A 27 1.00 -12.47 -5.74
CA SER A 27 1.90 -13.49 -5.17
C SER A 27 3.36 -13.06 -5.01
N VAL A 28 3.88 -12.13 -5.84
CA VAL A 28 5.32 -11.80 -5.86
C VAL A 28 5.61 -10.47 -5.16
N GLU A 29 4.63 -9.58 -5.09
CA GLU A 29 4.79 -8.25 -4.51
C GLU A 29 4.73 -8.23 -2.98
N ASN A 30 4.21 -9.30 -2.35
CA ASN A 30 4.27 -9.50 -0.90
C ASN A 30 5.70 -9.70 -0.36
N ALA A 31 6.70 -9.93 -1.22
CA ALA A 31 8.09 -10.08 -0.81
C ALA A 31 8.82 -8.74 -0.58
N THR A 32 8.32 -7.63 -1.13
CA THR A 32 8.85 -6.29 -0.82
C THR A 32 7.77 -5.46 -0.15
N GLY A 33 8.01 -5.02 1.08
CA GLY A 33 7.03 -4.28 1.86
C GLY A 33 6.71 -2.94 1.23
N ARG A 34 5.62 -2.85 0.47
CA ARG A 34 5.05 -1.56 0.07
C ARG A 34 4.21 -1.06 1.23
N VAL A 35 4.58 0.10 1.74
CA VAL A 35 3.98 0.70 2.93
C VAL A 35 3.68 2.15 2.63
N ILE A 36 2.49 2.59 3.02
CA ILE A 36 2.14 4.00 3.10
C ILE A 36 2.49 4.47 4.51
N VAL A 37 3.33 5.50 4.61
CA VAL A 37 3.73 6.11 5.88
C VAL A 37 3.28 7.56 5.89
N LYS A 38 2.57 7.97 6.94
CA LYS A 38 2.30 9.37 7.23
C LYS A 38 3.17 9.82 8.40
N PHE A 39 3.90 10.90 8.19
CA PHE A 39 4.63 11.58 9.24
C PHE A 39 3.72 12.53 10.02
N ARG A 40 4.00 12.67 11.32
CA ARG A 40 3.48 13.78 12.11
C ARG A 40 4.05 15.10 11.57
N PRO A 41 3.31 16.21 11.72
CA PRO A 41 3.87 17.54 11.48
C PRO A 41 5.08 17.76 12.39
N ALA A 42 6.08 18.48 11.89
CA ALA A 42 7.26 18.77 12.69
C ALA A 42 6.88 19.72 13.84
N ASN A 43 6.95 19.24 15.08
CA ASN A 43 6.63 20.03 16.28
C ASN A 43 7.77 20.97 16.71
N GLY A 44 8.70 21.28 15.80
CA GLY A 44 9.86 22.13 16.06
C GLY A 44 9.63 23.56 15.60
N SER A 45 10.49 24.49 16.04
CA SER A 45 10.51 25.86 15.51
C SER A 45 10.52 25.83 13.97
N PRO A 46 9.84 26.76 13.29
CA PRO A 46 9.71 26.76 11.83
C PRO A 46 11.06 26.71 11.11
N HIS A 47 12.14 27.14 11.77
CA HIS A 47 13.52 27.07 11.27
C HIS A 47 14.10 25.64 11.22
N ARG A 48 13.73 24.75 12.16
CA ARG A 48 14.14 23.33 12.16
C ARG A 48 13.33 22.51 11.16
N ALA A 49 12.04 22.84 11.02
CA ALA A 49 11.16 22.25 10.02
C ALA A 49 11.55 22.65 8.57
N LYS A 50 12.02 23.89 8.36
CA LYS A 50 12.52 24.35 7.04
C LYS A 50 13.83 23.71 6.61
N LEU A 51 14.62 23.19 7.55
CA LEU A 51 15.96 22.66 7.26
C LEU A 51 15.97 21.15 6.94
N GLN A 52 14.95 20.40 7.36
CA GLN A 52 14.86 18.97 7.09
C GLN A 52 14.06 18.73 5.82
N SER A 53 14.73 18.25 4.77
CA SER A 53 14.02 17.81 3.58
C SER A 53 13.17 16.57 3.92
N THR A 54 12.08 16.35 3.17
CA THR A 54 11.31 15.11 3.23
C THR A 54 12.22 13.87 3.10
N GLN A 55 13.24 13.94 2.26
CA GLN A 55 14.21 12.87 2.07
C GLN A 55 15.02 12.59 3.33
N ASP A 56 15.39 13.62 4.10
CA ASP A 56 16.12 13.45 5.36
C ASP A 56 15.25 12.78 6.42
N ARG A 57 13.97 13.16 6.50
CA ARG A 57 13.02 12.53 7.45
C ARG A 57 12.84 11.05 7.15
N ILE A 58 12.71 10.70 5.87
CA ILE A 58 12.58 9.32 5.43
C ILE A 58 13.89 8.56 5.70
N SER A 59 15.04 9.14 5.39
CA SER A 59 16.34 8.50 5.65
C SER A 59 16.58 8.28 7.15
N ALA A 60 16.22 9.25 7.99
CA ALA A 60 16.29 9.13 9.45
C ALA A 60 15.34 8.04 9.98
N LEU A 61 14.11 7.96 9.47
CA LEU A 61 13.16 6.89 9.81
C LEU A 61 13.73 5.51 9.46
N MET A 62 14.30 5.36 8.26
CA MET A 62 14.89 4.09 7.80
C MET A 62 16.07 3.67 8.68
N ALA A 63 16.92 4.62 9.07
CA ALA A 63 18.02 4.38 10.00
C ALA A 63 17.51 3.93 11.38
N ARG A 64 16.50 4.59 11.96
CA ARG A 64 15.93 4.24 13.27
C ARG A 64 15.22 2.89 13.27
N THR A 65 14.58 2.54 12.16
CA THR A 65 13.83 1.28 12.01
C THR A 65 14.67 0.15 11.44
N ALA A 66 15.95 0.38 11.13
CA ALA A 66 16.84 -0.58 10.47
C ALA A 66 16.27 -1.17 9.17
N LEU A 67 15.42 -0.41 8.47
CA LEU A 67 14.82 -0.80 7.19
C LEU A 67 15.66 -0.26 6.04
N LYS A 68 15.75 -1.03 4.95
CA LYS A 68 16.38 -0.56 3.72
C LYS A 68 15.34 0.04 2.79
N LEU A 69 15.50 1.31 2.44
CA LEU A 69 14.64 1.98 1.47
C LEU A 69 15.02 1.52 0.05
N ARG A 70 14.01 1.06 -0.70
CA ARG A 70 14.14 0.72 -2.13
C ARG A 70 13.59 1.80 -3.03
N ALA A 71 12.46 2.38 -2.67
CA ALA A 71 11.83 3.45 -3.42
C ALA A 71 10.98 4.32 -2.51
N VAL A 72 10.77 5.57 -2.92
CA VAL A 72 9.88 6.51 -2.26
C VAL A 72 9.06 7.25 -3.32
N ARG A 73 7.79 7.47 -3.00
CA ARG A 73 6.86 8.29 -3.77
C ARG A 73 6.13 9.22 -2.82
N SER A 74 6.28 10.52 -3.02
CA SER A 74 5.50 11.51 -2.28
C SER A 74 4.07 11.55 -2.81
N VAL A 75 3.10 11.50 -1.88
CA VAL A 75 1.68 11.72 -2.17
C VAL A 75 1.30 13.12 -1.70
N THR A 76 1.75 13.50 -0.50
CA THR A 76 1.69 14.86 0.03
C THR A 76 3.01 15.19 0.74
N GLU A 77 3.10 16.35 1.40
CA GLU A 77 4.29 16.73 2.20
C GLU A 77 4.56 15.79 3.39
N LEU A 78 3.51 15.15 3.92
CA LEU A 78 3.58 14.27 5.09
C LEU A 78 3.29 12.81 4.76
N LEU A 79 2.66 12.53 3.62
CA LEU A 79 2.22 11.19 3.22
C LEU A 79 3.08 10.67 2.08
N HIS A 80 3.70 9.52 2.30
CA HIS A 80 4.60 8.90 1.32
C HIS A 80 4.31 7.41 1.18
N GLY A 81 4.31 6.94 -0.06
CA GLY A 81 4.46 5.52 -0.36
C GLY A 81 5.95 5.18 -0.32
N VAL A 82 6.32 4.18 0.47
CA VAL A 82 7.69 3.68 0.58
C VAL A 82 7.71 2.20 0.24
N ARG A 83 8.74 1.80 -0.49
CA ARG A 83 9.07 0.39 -0.71
C ARG A 83 10.29 0.07 0.14
N VAL A 84 10.13 -0.85 1.08
CA VAL A 84 11.17 -1.23 2.03
C VAL A 84 11.51 -2.71 1.94
N GLU A 85 12.76 -3.02 2.23
CA GLU A 85 13.14 -4.38 2.58
C GLU A 85 12.96 -4.60 4.08
N PRO A 86 12.46 -5.78 4.49
CA PRO A 86 12.40 -6.12 5.91
C PRO A 86 13.80 -6.05 6.56
N ALA A 87 13.83 -5.74 7.86
CA ALA A 87 15.09 -5.69 8.60
C ALA A 87 15.73 -7.08 8.70
N VAL A 88 14.90 -8.12 8.82
CA VAL A 88 15.31 -9.52 8.83
C VAL A 88 14.70 -10.26 7.63
N ALA A 89 15.52 -11.01 6.90
CA ALA A 89 15.04 -11.80 5.77
C ALA A 89 13.95 -12.81 6.21
N GLY A 90 12.82 -12.82 5.52
CA GLY A 90 11.66 -13.65 5.87
C GLY A 90 10.75 -13.09 6.98
N GLU A 91 11.07 -11.90 7.52
CA GLU A 91 10.19 -11.22 8.47
C GLU A 91 8.84 -10.86 7.82
N PRO A 92 7.70 -11.15 8.49
CA PRO A 92 6.40 -10.77 7.95
C PRO A 92 6.25 -9.25 7.92
N ILE A 93 5.55 -8.74 6.89
CA ILE A 93 5.30 -7.31 6.73
C ILE A 93 4.63 -6.66 7.96
N ALA A 94 3.84 -7.43 8.71
CA ALA A 94 3.20 -6.97 9.95
C ALA A 94 4.23 -6.50 11.01
N ALA A 95 5.37 -7.17 11.13
CA ALA A 95 6.41 -6.79 12.09
C ALA A 95 7.14 -5.51 11.64
N THR A 96 7.39 -5.36 10.33
CA THR A 96 7.85 -4.09 9.74
C THR A 96 6.88 -2.94 10.00
N LEU A 97 5.57 -3.16 9.83
CA LEU A 97 4.54 -2.16 10.12
C LEU A 97 4.51 -1.80 11.60
N GLN A 98 4.62 -2.78 12.50
CA GLN A 98 4.66 -2.53 13.94
C GLN A 98 5.88 -1.66 14.31
N ARG A 99 7.05 -1.94 13.72
CA ARG A 99 8.26 -1.14 13.93
C ARG A 99 8.10 0.30 13.44
N LEU A 100 7.50 0.50 12.25
CA LEU A 100 7.22 1.82 11.72
C LEU A 100 6.22 2.60 12.59
N ARG A 101 5.16 1.95 13.07
CA ARG A 101 4.15 2.56 13.95
C ARG A 101 4.69 2.92 15.34
N ALA A 102 5.75 2.24 15.78
CA ALA A 102 6.41 2.55 17.04
C ALA A 102 7.33 3.78 16.95
N ASP A 103 7.65 4.28 15.75
CA ASP A 103 8.48 5.47 15.59
C ASP A 103 7.70 6.75 15.97
N PRO A 104 8.28 7.64 16.81
CA PRO A 104 7.57 8.82 17.31
C PRO A 104 7.24 9.85 16.22
N GLU A 105 7.96 9.86 15.10
CA GLU A 105 7.67 10.77 13.99
C GLU A 105 6.57 10.24 13.06
N VAL A 106 6.16 8.99 13.22
CA VAL A 106 5.12 8.36 12.40
C VAL A 106 3.75 8.55 13.07
N GLU A 107 2.79 9.03 12.29
CA GLU A 107 1.39 9.13 12.68
C GLU A 107 0.65 7.82 12.40
N TYR A 108 0.85 7.26 11.20
CA TYR A 108 0.36 5.94 10.85
C TYR A 108 1.25 5.29 9.77
N ALA A 109 1.20 3.95 9.72
CA ALA A 109 1.81 3.17 8.66
C ALA A 109 0.91 1.97 8.29
N GLU A 110 0.69 1.74 7.00
CA GLU A 110 -0.17 0.67 6.48
C GLU A 110 0.41 0.04 5.22
N THR A 111 0.09 -1.21 4.94
CA THR A 111 0.44 -1.84 3.65
C THR A 111 -0.27 -1.11 2.50
N GLU A 112 0.49 -0.79 1.44
CA GLU A 112 -0.10 -0.30 0.20
C GLU A 112 -0.82 -1.46 -0.51
N GLN A 113 -2.10 -1.26 -0.84
CA GLN A 113 -2.92 -2.27 -1.51
C GLN A 113 -3.45 -1.75 -2.85
N TRP A 114 -3.32 -2.58 -3.88
CA TRP A 114 -3.97 -2.33 -5.17
C TRP A 114 -5.45 -2.72 -5.07
N ARG A 115 -6.33 -1.83 -5.52
CA ARG A 115 -7.76 -2.11 -5.65
C ARG A 115 -8.09 -2.24 -7.13
N TYR A 116 -8.67 -3.38 -7.51
CA TYR A 116 -9.08 -3.64 -8.89
C TYR A 116 -10.59 -3.42 -9.01
N PRO A 117 -11.08 -2.72 -10.06
CA PRO A 117 -12.50 -2.39 -10.22
C PRO A 117 -13.47 -3.57 -10.15
N HIS A 118 -13.00 -4.78 -10.46
CA HIS A 118 -13.80 -6.02 -10.47
C HIS A 118 -13.37 -7.04 -9.42
N ALA A 119 -12.51 -6.65 -8.47
CA ALA A 119 -12.22 -7.48 -7.31
C ALA A 119 -13.46 -7.54 -6.41
N THR A 120 -14.34 -8.52 -6.71
CA THR A 120 -15.47 -8.85 -5.86
C THR A 120 -14.93 -9.65 -4.68
N THR A 121 -14.98 -9.07 -3.48
CA THR A 121 -14.76 -9.83 -2.25
C THR A 121 -16.05 -10.60 -1.97
N PRO A 122 -16.04 -11.94 -1.84
CA PRO A 122 -17.18 -12.67 -1.30
C PRO A 122 -17.44 -12.32 0.17
#